data_AF-A0A524G5S1-F1
#
_entry.id   AF-A0A524G5S1-F1
#
_cell.length_a   1.000
_cell.length_b   1.000
_cell.length_c   1.000
_cell.angle_alpha   90.00
_cell.angle_beta   90.00
_cell.angle_gamma   90.00
#
_symmetry.space_group_name_H-M   'P 1'
#
loop_
_entity.id
_entity.type
_entity.pdbx_description
1 polymer ?
#
loop_
_entity_poly.entity_id
_entity_poly.type
_entity_poly.pdbx_seq_one_letter_code
_entity_poly.pdbx_strand_id
1 'polypeptide(L)'
;MSDRESTSDPAEIKETLDDLVQKLEQGATSSSSWNESLNENKEEWEQLKNKIQQCQRALKQLVTDKKAGLIGSGEFEEKYPKLQDELTELETAIYNMRLGTDIK
;
A
#
# COMPACT_ATOMS: atom_id res chain seq x y z
N MET A 1 32.90 -30.19 2.40
CA MET A 1 32.11 -29.25 3.22
C MET A 1 31.02 -28.76 2.31
N SER A 2 29.81 -29.31 2.44
CA SER A 2 28.71 -29.17 1.48
C SER A 2 27.52 -28.48 2.12
N ASP A 3 27.07 -27.42 1.44
CA ASP A 3 25.69 -27.11 1.09
C ASP A 3 24.68 -26.94 2.25
N ARG A 4 24.34 -25.67 2.54
CA ARG A 4 23.09 -25.28 3.19
C ARG A 4 22.13 -24.74 2.12
N GLU A 5 21.56 -25.64 1.32
CA GLU A 5 20.31 -25.38 0.61
C GLU A 5 19.18 -25.46 1.65
N SER A 6 18.58 -24.32 1.97
CA SER A 6 17.32 -24.26 2.73
C SER A 6 16.20 -24.76 1.83
N THR A 7 15.96 -26.07 1.87
CA THR A 7 14.78 -26.71 1.29
C THR A 7 13.56 -26.33 2.14
N SER A 8 12.92 -25.20 1.85
CA SER A 8 11.59 -24.92 2.38
C SER A 8 10.64 -26.00 1.83
N ASP A 9 10.10 -26.81 2.73
CA ASP A 9 9.24 -27.95 2.38
C ASP A 9 7.99 -27.44 1.64
N PRO A 10 7.63 -27.99 0.48
CA PRO A 10 6.47 -27.56 -0.30
C PRO A 10 5.14 -27.61 0.49
N ALA A 11 5.07 -28.47 1.51
CA ALA A 11 3.94 -28.60 2.40
C ALA A 11 3.82 -27.41 3.37
N GLU A 12 4.93 -26.93 3.91
CA GLU A 12 4.96 -25.75 4.80
C GLU A 12 4.60 -24.47 4.03
N ILE A 13 5.07 -24.36 2.77
CA ILE A 13 4.73 -23.25 1.87
C ILE A 13 3.23 -23.27 1.54
N LYS A 14 2.66 -24.47 1.35
CA LYS A 14 1.23 -24.62 1.05
C LYS A 14 0.35 -24.31 2.25
N GLU A 15 0.76 -24.71 3.45
CA GLU A 15 0.08 -24.38 4.70
C GLU A 15 0.12 -22.88 4.99
N THR A 16 1.26 -22.22 4.78
CA THR A 16 1.35 -20.75 4.87
C THR A 16 0.52 -20.05 3.80
N LEU A 17 0.42 -20.61 2.59
CA LEU A 17 -0.44 -20.06 1.54
C LEU A 17 -1.92 -20.22 1.88
N ASP A 18 -2.34 -21.39 2.36
CA ASP A 18 -3.74 -21.65 2.74
C ASP A 18 -4.14 -20.79 3.95
N ASP A 19 -3.23 -20.55 4.91
CA ASP A 19 -3.44 -19.61 6.01
C ASP A 19 -3.55 -18.16 5.54
N LEU A 20 -2.75 -17.75 4.55
CA LEU A 20 -2.84 -16.42 3.93
C LEU A 20 -4.14 -16.27 3.14
N VAL A 21 -4.55 -17.31 2.41
CA VAL A 21 -5.81 -17.35 1.65
C VAL A 21 -7.00 -17.30 2.60
N GLN A 22 -6.99 -18.04 3.71
CA GLN A 22 -8.03 -17.96 4.75
C GLN A 22 -8.10 -16.58 5.39
N LYS A 23 -6.96 -15.94 5.70
CA LYS A 23 -6.94 -14.55 6.20
C LYS A 23 -7.49 -13.55 5.18
N LEU A 24 -7.27 -13.78 3.89
CA LEU A 24 -7.83 -12.96 2.81
C LEU A 24 -9.33 -13.21 2.60
N GLU A 25 -9.81 -14.44 2.77
CA GLU A 25 -11.23 -14.80 2.67
C GLU A 25 -12.07 -14.30 3.87
N GLN A 26 -11.46 -14.16 5.05
CA GLN A 26 -12.04 -13.38 6.16
C GLN A 26 -12.26 -11.89 5.80
N GLY A 27 -11.69 -11.43 4.67
CA GLY A 27 -11.96 -10.15 4.00
C GLY A 27 -13.41 -9.91 3.58
N ALA A 28 -14.23 -10.97 3.46
CA ALA A 28 -15.63 -10.85 3.03
C ALA A 28 -16.62 -10.63 4.22
N THR A 29 -16.30 -11.15 5.41
CA THR A 29 -17.05 -10.91 6.66
C THR A 29 -16.63 -9.62 7.39
N SER A 30 -15.52 -9.00 6.98
CA SER A 30 -14.94 -7.79 7.56
C SER A 30 -15.56 -6.48 7.08
N SER A 31 -16.55 -6.51 6.19
CA SER A 31 -17.30 -5.29 5.79
C SER A 31 -17.94 -4.56 6.98
N SER A 32 -18.47 -5.29 7.96
CA SER A 32 -19.10 -4.73 9.16
C SER A 32 -18.06 -4.15 10.14
N SER A 33 -16.97 -4.89 10.39
CA SER A 33 -15.85 -4.44 11.23
C SER A 33 -15.09 -3.25 10.61
N TRP A 34 -14.99 -3.21 9.28
CA TRP A 34 -14.38 -2.11 8.55
C TRP A 34 -15.20 -0.83 8.67
N ASN A 35 -16.52 -0.92 8.56
CA ASN A 35 -17.40 0.24 8.69
C ASN A 35 -17.43 0.78 10.13
N GLU A 36 -17.20 -0.08 11.13
CA GLU A 36 -17.00 0.33 12.53
C GLU A 36 -15.65 1.03 12.72
N SER A 37 -14.52 0.43 12.33
CA SER A 37 -13.20 1.08 12.44
C SER A 37 -13.09 2.38 11.62
N LEU A 38 -13.77 2.46 10.47
CA LEU A 38 -13.90 3.70 9.69
C LEU A 38 -14.76 4.75 10.38
N ASN A 39 -15.84 4.36 11.06
CA ASN A 39 -16.66 5.32 11.81
C ASN A 39 -15.94 5.83 13.05
N GLU A 40 -15.15 4.97 13.70
CA GLU A 40 -14.31 5.35 14.85
C GLU A 40 -13.16 6.30 14.45
N ASN A 41 -12.59 6.13 13.25
CA ASN A 41 -11.46 6.92 12.75
C ASN A 41 -11.80 7.77 11.51
N LYS A 42 -13.05 8.21 11.42
CA LYS A 42 -13.60 8.86 10.20
C LYS A 42 -12.81 10.10 9.77
N GLU A 43 -12.31 10.86 10.72
CA GLU A 43 -11.52 12.06 10.44
C GLU A 43 -10.15 11.69 9.86
N GLU A 44 -9.45 10.73 10.46
CA GLU A 44 -8.16 10.22 9.96
C GLU A 44 -8.31 9.58 8.58
N TRP A 45 -9.40 8.86 8.35
CA TRP A 45 -9.75 8.30 7.05
C TRP A 45 -9.92 9.36 5.97
N GLU A 46 -10.71 10.40 6.23
CA GLU A 46 -10.90 11.50 5.28
C GLU A 46 -9.59 12.27 5.06
N GLN A 47 -8.76 12.43 6.08
CA GLN A 47 -7.43 13.02 5.94
C GLN A 47 -6.51 12.16 5.05
N LEU A 48 -6.44 10.85 5.26
CA LEU A 48 -5.66 9.92 4.43
C LEU A 48 -6.11 9.95 2.98
N LYS A 49 -7.43 9.89 2.75
CA LYS A 49 -8.02 9.97 1.42
C LYS A 49 -7.68 11.29 0.73
N ASN A 50 -7.74 12.41 1.44
CA ASN A 50 -7.36 13.71 0.90
C ASN A 50 -5.86 13.76 0.54
N LYS A 51 -4.99 13.21 1.40
CA LYS A 51 -3.54 13.13 1.13
C LYS A 51 -3.23 12.29 -0.11
N ILE A 52 -3.87 11.13 -0.25
CA ILE A 52 -3.74 10.27 -1.44
C ILE A 52 -4.15 11.01 -2.70
N GLN A 53 -5.30 11.68 -2.67
CA GLN A 53 -5.76 12.46 -3.82
C GLN A 53 -4.81 13.61 -4.19
N GLN A 54 -4.23 14.28 -3.20
CA GLN A 54 -3.22 15.32 -3.42
C GLN A 54 -1.95 14.73 -4.05
N CYS A 55 -1.46 13.61 -3.53
CA CYS A 55 -0.27 12.94 -4.05
C CYS A 55 -0.48 12.43 -5.49
N GLN A 56 -1.63 11.82 -5.78
CA GLN A 56 -2.01 11.41 -7.14
C GLN A 56 -2.11 12.60 -8.11
N ARG A 57 -2.65 13.74 -7.67
CA ARG A 57 -2.67 14.98 -8.46
C ARG A 57 -1.27 15.49 -8.72
N ALA A 58 -0.40 15.49 -7.70
CA ALA A 58 1.00 15.91 -7.83
C ALA A 58 1.77 15.02 -8.81
N LEU A 59 1.61 13.69 -8.74
CA LEU A 59 2.19 12.75 -9.70
C LEU A 59 1.70 13.01 -11.13
N LYS A 60 0.39 13.20 -11.30
CA LYS A 60 -0.19 13.50 -12.62
C LYS A 60 0.34 14.82 -13.18
N GLN A 61 0.47 15.84 -12.33
CA GLN A 61 1.02 17.13 -12.70
C GLN A 61 2.49 16.99 -13.10
N LEU A 62 3.30 16.29 -12.29
CA LEU A 62 4.73 16.05 -12.56
C LEU A 62 4.93 15.36 -13.92
N VAL A 63 4.14 14.34 -14.24
CA VAL A 63 4.19 13.66 -15.54
C VAL A 63 3.74 14.58 -16.68
N THR A 64 2.73 15.41 -16.44
CA THR A 64 2.22 16.38 -17.42
C THR A 64 3.27 17.44 -17.73
N ASP A 65 3.90 18.01 -16.70
CA ASP A 65 4.94 19.01 -16.81
C ASP A 65 6.18 18.44 -17.49
N LYS A 66 6.53 17.18 -17.19
CA LYS A 66 7.62 16.48 -17.88
C LYS A 66 7.33 16.30 -19.36
N LYS A 67 6.11 15.90 -19.72
CA LYS A 67 5.68 15.74 -21.12
C LYS A 67 5.61 17.08 -21.86
N ALA A 68 5.22 18.14 -21.17
CA ALA A 68 5.20 19.50 -21.69
C ALA A 68 6.61 20.13 -21.79
N GLY A 69 7.65 19.46 -21.26
CA GLY A 69 9.02 19.98 -21.24
C GLY A 69 9.22 21.14 -20.26
N LEU A 70 8.28 21.34 -19.33
CA LEU A 70 8.36 22.38 -18.30
C LEU A 70 9.37 22.04 -17.20
N ILE A 71 9.64 20.75 -17.00
CA ILE A 71 10.65 20.26 -16.05
C ILE A 71 11.67 19.34 -16.74
N GLY A 72 12.91 19.41 -16.27
CA GLY A 72 14.03 18.60 -16.75
C GLY A 72 13.94 17.13 -16.33
N SER A 73 14.77 16.26 -16.90
CA SER A 73 14.82 14.84 -16.50
C SER A 73 15.30 14.68 -15.06
N GLY A 74 16.32 15.44 -14.64
CA GLY A 74 16.82 15.37 -13.27
C GLY A 74 15.77 15.76 -12.22
N GLU A 75 14.98 16.81 -12.47
CA GLU A 75 13.90 17.21 -11.55
C GLU A 75 12.78 16.16 -11.49
N PHE A 76 12.46 15.54 -12.62
CA PHE A 76 11.48 14.44 -12.66
C PHE A 76 12.00 13.20 -11.91
N GLU A 77 13.24 12.79 -12.16
CA GLU A 77 13.89 11.64 -11.52
C GLU A 77 14.04 11.82 -10.01
N GLU A 78 14.16 13.07 -9.52
CA GLU A 78 14.22 13.34 -8.09
C GLU A 78 12.82 13.33 -7.43
N LYS A 79 11.81 13.92 -8.08
CA LYS A 79 10.48 14.12 -7.48
C LYS A 79 9.56 12.92 -7.64
N TYR A 80 9.69 12.17 -8.73
CA TYR A 80 8.80 11.06 -9.04
C TYR A 80 8.90 9.92 -8.01
N PRO A 81 10.10 9.43 -7.62
CA PRO A 81 10.21 8.37 -6.61
C PRO A 81 9.65 8.81 -5.26
N LYS A 82 9.96 10.04 -4.82
CA LYS A 82 9.47 10.58 -3.53
C LYS A 82 7.94 10.58 -3.45
N LEU A 83 7.27 11.00 -4.52
CA LEU A 83 5.81 10.99 -4.59
C LEU A 83 5.24 9.56 -4.70
N GLN A 84 5.93 8.63 -5.35
CA GLN A 84 5.52 7.22 -5.35
C GLN A 84 5.67 6.57 -3.98
N ASP A 85 6.76 6.83 -3.28
CA ASP A 85 7.00 6.34 -1.92
C ASP A 85 5.93 6.87 -0.98
N GLU A 86 5.65 8.18 -1.01
CA GLU A 86 4.59 8.81 -0.22
C GLU A 86 3.20 8.23 -0.53
N LEU A 87 2.89 7.98 -1.80
CA LEU A 87 1.64 7.32 -2.17
C LEU A 87 1.56 5.89 -1.62
N THR A 88 2.66 5.14 -1.69
CA THR A 88 2.75 3.76 -1.19
C THR A 88 2.57 3.70 0.33
N GLU A 89 3.16 4.64 1.06
CA GLU A 89 3.00 4.76 2.51
C GLU A 89 1.54 5.07 2.88
N LEU A 90 0.90 5.99 2.17
CA LEU A 90 -0.50 6.35 2.40
C LEU A 90 -1.47 5.20 2.06
N GLU A 91 -1.20 4.45 0.99
CA GLU A 91 -1.97 3.26 0.61
C GLU A 91 -1.79 2.13 1.64
N THR A 92 -0.58 1.95 2.15
CA THR A 92 -0.29 1.02 3.25
C THR A 92 -1.04 1.42 4.53
N ALA A 93 -1.10 2.71 4.86
CA ALA A 93 -1.86 3.20 6.00
C ALA A 93 -3.37 2.90 5.87
N ILE A 94 -3.94 3.07 4.67
CA ILE A 94 -5.33 2.68 4.39
C ILE A 94 -5.53 1.17 4.52
N TYR A 95 -4.57 0.38 4.03
CA TYR A 95 -4.62 -1.07 4.10
C TYR A 95 -4.57 -1.57 5.56
N ASN A 96 -3.67 -0.99 6.36
CA ASN A 96 -3.55 -1.28 7.80
C ASN A 96 -4.82 -0.88 8.56
N MET A 97 -5.37 0.30 8.26
CA MET A 97 -6.65 0.74 8.83
C MET A 97 -7.82 -0.17 8.40
N ARG A 98 -7.74 -0.76 7.20
CA ARG A 98 -8.76 -1.70 6.70
C ARG A 98 -8.70 -3.06 7.38
N LEU A 99 -7.51 -3.56 7.68
CA LEU A 99 -7.31 -4.87 8.29
C LEU A 99 -7.31 -4.83 9.83
N GLY A 100 -7.27 -3.65 10.44
CA GLY A 100 -7.06 -3.51 11.88
C GLY A 100 -5.66 -4.01 12.31
N THR A 101 -4.72 -4.08 11.37
CA THR A 101 -3.38 -4.62 11.58
C THR A 101 -2.34 -3.52 11.47
N ASP A 102 -1.46 -3.44 12.46
CA ASP A 102 -0.34 -2.51 12.51
C ASP A 102 0.88 -3.13 11.81
N ILE A 103 0.75 -3.45 10.52
CA ILE A 103 1.84 -4.07 9.75
C ILE A 103 2.85 -2.96 9.42
N LYS A 104 3.99 -3.01 10.12
CA LYS A 104 5.18 -2.17 9.91
C LYS A 104 6.15 -2.80 8.93
#